data_AF-A0A7K4FML4-F1
#
_entry.id   AF-A0A7K4FML4-F1
#
_cell.length_a   1.000
_cell.length_b   1.000
_cell.length_c   1.000
_cell.angle_alpha   90.00
_cell.angle_beta   90.00
_cell.angle_gamma   90.00
#
_symmetry.space_group_name_H-M   'P 1'
#
loop_
_entity.id
_entity.type
_entity.pdbx_description
1 polymer ?
#
loop_
_entity_poly.entity_id
_entity_poly.type
_entity_poly.pdbx_seq_one_letter_code
_entity_poly.pdbx_strand_id
1 'polypeptide(L)' 'TIEEVYKFVNRPLDKRYIAIFLDGLFFYLRRGNVDKEPVIFALGIKETGEYEVLGVYLTVKESHNSYKEVLEDLYSR' A
#
# COMPACT_ATOMS: atom_id res chain seq x y z
N THR A 1 -12.44 12.65 3.78
CA THR A 1 -13.01 12.94 2.44
C THR A 1 -12.14 12.28 1.37
N ILE A 2 -12.61 12.18 0.12
CA ILE A 2 -11.79 11.66 -1.00
C ILE A 2 -10.48 12.46 -1.12
N GLU A 3 -10.54 13.77 -0.89
CA GLU A 3 -9.38 14.65 -0.93
C GLU A 3 -8.31 14.32 0.14
N GLU A 4 -8.74 13.96 1.35
CA GLU A 4 -7.81 13.52 2.42
C GLU A 4 -7.12 12.20 2.06
N VAL A 5 -7.84 11.28 1.41
CA VAL A 5 -7.26 10.01 0.92
C VAL A 5 -6.21 10.30 -0.15
N TYR A 6 -6.50 11.20 -1.10
CA TYR A 6 -5.52 11.60 -2.11
C TYR A 6 -4.27 12.25 -1.50
N LYS A 7 -4.45 13.14 -0.50
CA LYS A 7 -3.33 13.75 0.23
C LYS A 7 -2.51 12.70 0.98
N PHE A 8 -3.15 11.72 1.63
CA PHE A 8 -2.47 10.65 2.34
C PHE A 8 -1.65 9.77 1.39
N VAL A 9 -2.23 9.34 0.25
CA VAL A 9 -1.58 8.44 -0.71
C VAL A 9 -0.38 9.12 -1.39
N ASN A 10 -0.48 10.41 -1.69
CA ASN A 10 0.57 11.15 -2.40
C ASN A 10 1.52 11.93 -1.47
N ARG A 11 1.45 11.71 -0.14
CA ARG A 11 2.35 12.41 0.78
C ARG A 11 3.80 11.95 0.55
N PRO A 12 4.79 12.85 0.76
CA PRO A 12 6.19 12.46 0.74
C PRO A 12 6.47 11.47 1.86
N LEU A 13 7.35 10.50 1.58
CA LEU A 13 7.82 9.53 2.56
C LEU A 13 9.24 9.86 3.03
N ASP A 14 9.61 9.37 4.21
CA ASP A 14 11.00 9.44 4.67
C ASP A 14 11.93 8.69 3.71
N LYS A 15 13.16 9.19 3.56
CA LYS A 15 14.11 8.60 2.60
C LYS A 15 14.66 7.25 3.04
N ARG A 16 14.51 6.87 4.30
CA ARG A 16 14.98 5.60 4.84
C ARG A 16 13.99 5.04 5.86
N TYR A 17 13.78 3.73 5.75
CA TYR A 17 13.07 2.91 6.71
C TYR A 17 13.95 1.72 7.06
N ILE A 18 13.90 1.28 8.32
CA ILE A 18 14.65 0.11 8.80
C ILE A 18 14.13 -1.16 8.12
N ALA A 19 12.82 -1.26 7.97
CA ALA A 19 12.14 -2.37 7.31
C ALA A 19 10.83 -1.89 6.68
N ILE A 20 10.42 -2.58 5.62
CA ILE A 20 9.11 -2.43 4.99
C ILE A 20 8.47 -3.80 4.90
N PHE A 21 7.26 -3.93 5.44
CA PHE A 21 6.43 -5.13 5.35
C PHE A 21 5.36 -4.91 4.28
N LEU A 22 5.22 -5.88 3.38
CA LEU A 22 4.15 -5.92 2.40
C LEU A 22 3.26 -7.13 2.72
N ASP A 23 1.98 -6.88 2.99
CA ASP A 23 1.01 -7.95 3.26
C ASP A 23 -0.18 -7.85 2.31
N GLY A 24 -0.57 -9.01 1.76
CA GLY A 24 -1.68 -9.15 0.83
C GLY A 24 -2.91 -9.68 1.55
N LEU A 25 -3.90 -8.82 1.80
CA LEU A 25 -5.15 -9.20 2.45
C LEU A 25 -6.28 -9.22 1.42
N PHE A 26 -7.01 -10.33 1.36
CA PHE A 26 -8.13 -10.47 0.44
C PHE A 26 -9.44 -10.00 1.07
N PHE A 27 -10.14 -9.12 0.38
CA PHE A 27 -11.45 -8.62 0.79
C PHE A 27 -12.52 -9.02 -0.21
N TYR A 28 -13.72 -9.28 0.30
CA TYR A 28 -14.91 -9.39 -0.55
C TYR A 28 -15.38 -7.98 -0.90
N LEU A 29 -15.17 -7.59 -2.15
CA LEU A 29 -15.53 -6.27 -2.66
C LEU A 29 -16.75 -6.39 -3.57
N ARG A 30 -17.71 -5.47 -3.40
CA ARG A 30 -18.94 -5.45 -4.18
C ARG A 30 -18.88 -4.35 -5.23
N ARG A 31 -18.67 -4.73 -6.50
CA ARG A 31 -18.71 -3.84 -7.68
C ARG A 31 -19.74 -4.38 -8.67
N GLY A 32 -21.01 -4.36 -8.28
CA GLY A 32 -22.09 -5.06 -9.00
C GLY A 32 -22.20 -6.53 -8.60
N ASN A 33 -21.11 -7.29 -8.74
CA ASN A 33 -20.94 -8.64 -8.18
C ASN A 33 -19.99 -8.63 -6.98
N VAL A 34 -20.00 -9.70 -6.18
CA VAL A 34 -19.10 -9.86 -5.02
C VAL A 34 -17.93 -10.73 -5.43
N ASP A 35 -16.75 -10.12 -5.53
CA ASP A 35 -15.50 -10.80 -5.89
C ASP A 35 -14.46 -10.64 -4.77
N LYS A 36 -13.54 -11.60 -4.69
CA LYS A 36 -12.45 -11.59 -3.72
C LYS A 36 -11.24 -10.91 -4.35
N GLU A 37 -11.03 -9.63 -4.07
CA GLU A 37 -9.90 -8.85 -4.59
C GLU A 37 -8.80 -8.72 -3.51
N PRO A 38 -7.51 -8.88 -3.88
CA PRO A 38 -6.39 -8.64 -2.98
C PRO A 38 -6.06 -7.14 -2.82
N VAL A 39 -5.87 -6.73 -1.57
CA VAL A 39 -5.38 -5.42 -1.17
C VAL A 39 -4.01 -5.58 -0.54
N ILE A 40 -3.01 -4.89 -1.08
CA ILE A 40 -1.65 -4.89 -0.53
C ILE A 40 -1.50 -3.71 0.43
N PHE A 41 -1.06 -3.99 1.65
CA PHE A 41 -0.70 -2.99 2.65
C PHE A 41 0.82 -2.89 2.75
N ALA A 42 1.33 -1.65 2.73
CA ALA A 42 2.74 -1.36 2.98
C ALA A 42 2.92 -0.70 4.35
N LEU A 43 3.69 -1.33 5.22
CA LEU A 43 4.01 -0.84 6.57
C LEU A 43 5.52 -0.63 6.70
N GLY A 44 5.95 0.59 6.99
CA GLY A 44 7.34 0.95 7.24
C GLY A 44 7.64 1.06 8.73
N ILE A 45 8.87 0.76 9.11
CA ILE A 45 9.44 1.12 10.42
C ILE A 45 10.46 2.23 10.19
N LYS A 46 10.22 3.41 10.73
CA LYS A 46 11.13 4.57 10.63
C LYS A 46 12.43 4.31 11.37
N GLU A 47 13.46 5.12 11.09
CA GLU A 47 14.72 5.09 11.87
C GLU A 47 14.48 5.42 13.36
N THR A 48 13.39 6.10 13.69
CA THR A 48 12.93 6.37 15.08
C THR A 48 12.32 5.15 15.77
N GLY A 49 12.03 4.08 15.03
CA GLY A 49 11.34 2.87 15.52
C GLY A 49 9.81 2.97 15.43
N GLU A 50 9.26 4.07 14.94
CA GLU A 50 7.82 4.26 14.78
C GLU A 50 7.29 3.52 13.55
N TYR A 51 6.11 2.91 13.69
CA TYR A 51 5.41 2.27 12.59
C TYR A 51 4.62 3.29 11.78
N GLU A 52 4.69 3.20 10.45
CA GLU A 52 3.95 4.05 9.53
C GLU A 52 3.32 3.23 8.39
N VAL A 53 2.04 3.46 8.11
CA VAL A 53 1.38 2.90 6.92
C VAL A 53 1.80 3.73 5.70
N LEU A 54 2.63 3.16 4.83
CA LEU A 54 3.20 3.85 3.67
C LEU A 54 2.21 3.93 2.50
N GLY A 55 1.29 2.97 2.38
CA GLY A 55 0.33 2.91 1.29
C GLY A 55 -0.62 1.72 1.38
N VAL A 56 -1.72 1.82 0.64
CA VAL A 56 -2.73 0.77 0.47
C VAL A 56 -3.05 0.68 -1.02
N TYR A 57 -2.93 -0.53 -1.59
CA TYR A 57 -2.99 -0.73 -3.03
C TYR A 57 -4.05 -1.78 -3.35
N LEU A 58 -5.08 -1.38 -4.09
CA LEU A 58 -6.09 -2.27 -4.64
C LEU A 58 -5.51 -2.95 -5.88
N THR A 59 -5.45 -4.27 -5.87
CA THR A 59 -4.92 -5.04 -6.99
C THR A 59 -6.00 -5.99 -7.51
N VAL A 60 -6.01 -6.28 -8.81
CA VAL A 60 -6.97 -7.23 -9.39
C VAL A 60 -6.57 -8.67 -9.05
N LYS A 61 -5.26 -8.93 -8.93
CA LYS A 61 -4.70 -10.24 -8.64
C LYS A 61 -3.39 -10.10 -7.88
N GLU A 62 -3.17 -10.97 -6.91
CA GLU A 62 -1.89 -11.07 -6.22
C GLU A 62 -0.85 -11.67 -7.18
N SER A 63 0.16 -10.87 -7.52
CA SER A 63 1.19 -11.26 -8.47
C SER A 63 2.50 -10.53 -8.19
N HIS A 64 3.62 -11.08 -8.67
CA HIS A 64 4.93 -10.44 -8.55
C HIS A 64 4.96 -9.02 -9.16
N ASN A 65 4.21 -8.78 -10.24
CA ASN A 65 4.09 -7.46 -10.85
C ASN A 65 3.38 -6.48 -9.92
N SER A 66 2.35 -6.91 -9.20
CA SER A 66 1.63 -6.06 -8.26
C SER A 66 2.53 -5.62 -7.10
N TYR A 67 3.36 -6.50 -6.56
CA TYR A 67 4.34 -6.12 -5.54
C TYR A 67 5.45 -5.22 -6.08
N LYS A 68 5.88 -5.45 -7.33
CA LYS A 68 6.86 -4.59 -7.99
C LYS A 68 6.33 -3.16 -8.15
N GLU A 69 5.10 -3.00 -8.63
CA GLU A 69 4.45 -1.69 -8.79
C GLU A 69 4.35 -0.95 -7.45
N VAL A 70 4.01 -1.66 -6.36
CA VAL A 70 4.00 -1.09 -4.99
C VAL A 70 5.39 -0.57 -4.60
N LEU A 71 6.44 -1.36 -4.83
CA LEU A 71 7.80 -0.95 -4.49
C LEU A 71 8.29 0.24 -5.34
N GLU A 72 7.95 0.27 -6.63
CA GLU A 72 8.27 1.39 -7.52
C GLU A 72 7.56 2.67 -7.10
N ASP A 73 6.28 2.60 -6.72
CA ASP A 73 5.54 3.74 -6.16
C ASP A 73 6.19 4.25 -4.88
N LEU A 74 6.46 3.36 -3.91
CA LEU A 74 7.09 3.73 -2.65
C LEU A 74 8.46 4.39 -2.86
N TYR A 75 9.24 3.92 -3.83
CA TYR A 75 10.55 4.48 -4.17
C TYR A 75 10.46 5.86 -4.83
N SER A 76 9.37 6.12 -5.57
CA SER A 76 9.18 7.39 -6.27
C SER A 76 8.77 8.56 -5.36
N ARG A 77 8.38 8.29 -4.11
CA ARG A 77 7.82 9.26 -3.15
C ARG A 77 8.81 9.86 -2.13
#